data_AF-A0A250F4J9-F1
#
_entry.id   AF-A0A250F4J9-F1
#
_cell.length_a   1.000
_cell.length_b   1.000
_cell.length_c   1.000
_cell.angle_alpha   90.00
_cell.angle_beta   90.00
_cell.angle_gamma   90.00
#
_symmetry.space_group_name_H-M   'P 1'
#
loop_
_entity.id
_entity.type
_entity.pdbx_description
1 polymer ?
#
loop_
_entity_poly.entity_id
_entity_poly.type
_entity_poly.pdbx_seq_one_letter_code
_entity_poly.pdbx_strand_id
1 'polypeptide(L)'
;MKVYTKCKHCAEEISCATEATDRVEFAMREGEEKSLVCPNCNRRFTYEPNDFRAKPSKIGQIVALVILILGVPALIYAFAGKNYIVLGGYLLIPWAVYAIITQQDRSRVSSFNQVLFRRKSQRE
;
A
#
# COMPACT_ATOMS: atom_id res chain seq x y z
N MET A 1 -2.02 -3.07 4.97
CA MET A 1 -1.28 -2.92 3.70
C MET A 1 -0.98 -4.29 3.10
N LYS A 2 -0.49 -4.34 1.86
CA LYS A 2 0.00 -5.60 1.27
C LYS A 2 1.52 -5.61 1.31
N VAL A 3 2.09 -6.71 1.80
CA VAL A 3 3.52 -7.00 1.75
C VAL A 3 3.78 -8.11 0.76
N TYR A 4 4.95 -8.08 0.16
CA TYR A 4 5.34 -8.93 -0.96
C TYR A 4 6.67 -9.60 -0.64
N THR A 5 6.79 -10.85 -1.03
CA THR A 5 8.06 -11.57 -1.05
C THR A 5 8.18 -12.35 -2.35
N LYS A 6 9.39 -12.84 -2.66
CA LYS A 6 9.65 -13.65 -3.84
C LYS A 6 9.79 -15.12 -3.46
N CYS A 7 9.25 -16.01 -4.29
CA CYS A 7 9.52 -17.43 -4.17
C CYS A 7 11.02 -17.69 -4.28
N LYS A 8 11.61 -18.42 -3.33
CA LYS A 8 13.04 -18.79 -3.36
C LYS A 8 13.40 -19.70 -4.54
N HIS A 9 12.41 -20.32 -5.18
CA HIS A 9 12.62 -21.25 -6.30
C HIS A 9 12.29 -20.66 -7.68
N CYS A 10 11.08 -20.10 -7.86
CA CYS A 10 10.63 -19.60 -9.17
C CYS A 10 10.59 -18.08 -9.28
N ALA A 11 11.04 -17.34 -8.25
CA ALA A 11 11.02 -15.88 -8.18
C ALA A 11 9.63 -15.21 -8.30
N GLU A 12 8.55 -16.01 -8.34
CA GLU A 12 7.16 -15.54 -8.34
C GLU A 12 6.89 -14.63 -7.15
N GLU A 13 6.13 -13.55 -7.38
CA GLU A 13 5.77 -12.64 -6.31
C GLU A 13 4.57 -13.16 -5.52
N ILE A 14 4.76 -13.30 -4.21
CA ILE A 14 3.75 -13.77 -3.26
C ILE A 14 3.31 -12.55 -2.43
N SER A 15 2.02 -12.23 -2.47
CA SER A 15 1.46 -11.13 -1.69
C SER A 15 0.76 -11.65 -0.43
N CYS A 16 0.97 -10.99 0.71
CA CYS A 16 0.29 -11.21 1.97
C CYS A 16 -0.37 -9.90 2.43
N ALA A 17 -1.62 -9.95 2.86
CA ALA A 17 -2.23 -8.83 3.57
C ALA A 17 -1.69 -8.81 5.00
N THR A 18 -1.42 -7.62 5.53
CA THR A 18 -1.06 -7.43 6.94
C THR A 18 -1.54 -6.07 7.43
N GLU A 19 -1.89 -6.01 8.70
CA GLU A 19 -2.22 -4.77 9.40
C GLU A 19 -1.01 -4.12 10.08
N ALA A 20 0.10 -4.84 10.20
CA ALA A 20 1.33 -4.33 10.79
C ALA A 20 1.80 -3.06 10.08
N THR A 21 2.35 -2.12 10.83
CA THR A 21 2.89 -0.84 10.33
C THR A 21 4.36 -0.95 9.93
N ASP A 22 5.12 -1.82 10.59
CA ASP A 22 6.53 -2.08 10.29
C ASP A 22 6.90 -3.57 10.39
N ARG A 23 8.15 -3.91 10.08
CA ARG A 23 8.65 -5.31 10.14
C ARG A 23 8.73 -5.87 11.56
N VAL A 24 8.86 -5.02 12.58
CA VAL A 24 8.93 -5.45 13.98
C VAL A 24 7.53 -5.85 14.43
N GLU A 25 6.53 -5.00 14.19
CA GLU A 25 5.13 -5.31 14.46
C GLU A 25 4.67 -6.51 13.63
N PHE A 26 5.16 -6.65 12.39
CA PHE A 26 4.91 -7.84 11.58
C PHE A 26 5.46 -9.11 12.25
N ALA A 27 6.69 -9.07 12.76
CA ALA A 27 7.28 -10.18 13.51
C ALA A 27 6.52 -10.48 14.81
N MET A 28 6.01 -9.45 15.49
CA MET A 28 5.21 -9.63 16.71
C MET A 28 3.86 -10.29 16.43
N ARG A 29 3.21 -9.99 15.29
CA ARG A 29 1.91 -10.55 14.92
C ARG A 29 2.00 -11.93 14.28
N GLU A 30 3.00 -12.13 13.42
CA GLU A 30 3.11 -13.32 12.56
C GLU A 30 4.21 -14.29 12.99
N GLY A 31 5.03 -13.90 13.96
CA GLY A 31 6.22 -14.62 14.40
C GLY A 31 7.49 -14.19 13.66
N GLU A 32 8.63 -14.66 14.16
CA GLU A 32 9.94 -14.37 13.57
C GLU A 32 10.18 -15.08 12.23
N GLU A 33 9.35 -16.07 11.91
CA GLU A 33 9.41 -16.87 10.70
C GLU A 33 8.00 -17.21 10.22
N LYS A 34 7.73 -16.96 8.94
CA LYS A 34 6.44 -17.26 8.32
C LYS A 34 6.63 -18.27 7.20
N SER A 35 5.96 -19.42 7.31
CA SER A 35 5.94 -20.42 6.24
C SER A 35 4.88 -20.07 5.20
N LEU A 36 5.28 -19.99 3.94
CA LEU A 36 4.39 -19.69 2.82
C LEU A 36 4.53 -20.76 1.75
N VAL A 37 3.40 -21.11 1.13
CA VAL A 37 3.37 -21.98 -0.05
C VAL A 37 3.28 -21.09 -1.29
N CYS A 38 4.19 -21.29 -2.23
CA CYS A 38 4.15 -20.55 -3.49
C CYS A 38 2.97 -21.03 -4.34
N PRO A 39 2.07 -20.15 -4.80
CA PRO A 39 0.92 -20.54 -5.63
C PRO A 39 1.31 -21.04 -7.03
N ASN A 40 2.52 -20.71 -7.50
CA ASN A 40 3.03 -21.10 -8.82
C ASN A 40 3.73 -22.47 -8.78
N CYS A 41 4.75 -22.65 -7.92
CA CYS A 41 5.52 -23.91 -7.86
C CYS A 41 5.08 -24.88 -6.76
N ASN A 42 4.08 -24.52 -5.95
CA ASN A 42 3.52 -25.29 -4.83
C ASN A 42 4.53 -25.74 -3.76
N ARG A 43 5.71 -25.14 -3.71
CA ARG A 43 6.74 -25.42 -2.70
C ARG A 43 6.54 -24.55 -1.47
N ARG A 44 6.78 -25.13 -0.29
CA ARG A 44 6.78 -24.42 0.99
C ARG A 44 8.18 -23.88 1.29
N PHE A 45 8.24 -22.60 1.63
CA PHE A 45 9.46 -21.95 2.10
C PHE A 45 9.17 -21.15 3.37
N THR A 46 10.19 -21.03 4.22
CA THR A 46 10.15 -20.19 5.41
C THR A 46 10.83 -18.86 5.10
N TYR A 47 10.19 -17.77 5.54
CA TYR A 47 10.60 -16.40 5.29
C TYR A 47 10.72 -15.64 6.61
N GLU A 48 11.75 -14.81 6.69
CA GLU A 48 11.89 -13.86 7.80
C GLU A 48 11.09 -12.58 7.50
N PRO A 49 10.69 -11.81 8.54
CA PRO A 49 10.09 -10.47 8.36
C PRO A 49 10.87 -9.56 7.40
N ASN A 50 12.20 -9.69 7.36
CA ASN A 50 13.07 -8.91 6.48
C ASN A 50 12.98 -9.29 4.99
N ASP A 51 12.50 -10.50 4.68
CA ASP A 51 12.26 -10.96 3.30
C ASP A 51 11.01 -10.30 2.68
N PHE A 52 10.19 -9.64 3.50
CA PHE A 52 9.00 -8.94 3.04
C PHE A 52 9.29 -7.46 2.72
N ARG A 53 8.63 -6.99 1.66
CA ARG A 53 8.65 -5.58 1.24
C ARG A 53 7.23 -5.08 1.04
N ALA A 54 6.94 -3.89 1.55
CA ALA A 54 5.70 -3.19 1.22
C ALA A 54 5.84 -2.48 -0.13
N LYS A 55 4.75 -2.44 -0.91
CA LYS A 55 4.67 -1.65 -2.15
C LYS A 55 3.46 -0.70 -2.09
N PRO A 56 3.56 0.51 -2.67
CA PRO A 56 2.44 1.44 -2.71
C PRO A 56 1.29 0.87 -3.55
N SER A 57 0.07 1.19 -3.13
CA SER A 57 -1.14 0.74 -3.83
C SER A 57 -1.46 1.67 -4.99
N LYS A 58 -1.66 1.10 -6.19
CA LYS A 58 -2.16 1.85 -7.35
C LYS A 58 -3.68 2.05 -7.34
N ILE A 59 -4.40 1.40 -6.43
CA ILE A 59 -5.86 1.44 -6.38
C ILE A 59 -6.37 2.86 -6.15
N GLY A 60 -5.74 3.61 -5.23
CA GLY A 60 -6.10 5.01 -4.97
C GLY A 60 -5.93 5.91 -6.20
N GLN A 61 -4.90 5.64 -7.02
CA GLN A 61 -4.67 6.38 -8.27
C GLN A 61 -5.74 6.09 -9.31
N ILE A 62 -6.16 4.82 -9.44
CA ILE A 62 -7.22 4.43 -10.37
C ILE A 62 -8.55 5.09 -9.96
N VAL A 63 -8.90 5.04 -8.68
CA VAL A 63 -10.13 5.69 -8.17
C VAL A 63 -10.11 7.19 -8.41
N ALA A 64 -8.98 7.86 -8.12
CA ALA A 64 -8.83 9.29 -8.37
C ALA A 64 -8.99 9.63 -9.85
N LEU A 65 -8.45 8.81 -10.75
CA LEU A 65 -8.58 8.99 -12.20
C LEU A 65 -10.04 8.83 -12.66
N VAL A 66 -10.78 7.88 -12.10
CA VAL A 66 -12.22 7.72 -12.40
C VAL A 66 -13.02 8.95 -11.94
N ILE A 67 -12.77 9.44 -10.73
CA ILE A 67 -13.42 10.66 -10.20
C ILE A 67 -13.06 11.88 -11.07
N LEU A 68 -11.83 11.97 -11.55
CA LEU A 68 -11.41 13.05 -12.43
C LEU A 68 -12.17 13.00 -13.77
N ILE A 69 -12.26 11.83 -14.39
CA ILE A 69 -12.88 11.67 -15.72
C ILE A 69 -14.41 11.80 -15.67
N LEU A 70 -15.07 11.30 -14.61
CA LEU A 70 -16.53 11.30 -14.52
C LEU A 70 -17.06 12.42 -13.63
N GLY A 71 -16.43 12.63 -12.48
CA GLY A 71 -16.87 13.59 -11.48
C GLY A 71 -16.67 15.04 -11.90
N VAL A 72 -15.53 15.39 -12.53
CA VAL A 72 -15.29 16.77 -12.97
C VAL A 72 -16.28 17.20 -14.07
N PRO A 73 -16.51 16.43 -15.15
CA PRO A 73 -17.53 16.80 -16.14
C PRO A 73 -18.94 16.86 -15.57
N ALA A 74 -19.30 15.94 -14.64
CA ALA A 74 -20.60 15.97 -13.98
C ALA A 74 -20.80 17.25 -13.15
N LEU A 75 -19.76 17.70 -12.43
CA LEU A 75 -19.78 18.97 -11.69
C LEU A 75 -19.91 20.17 -12.63
N ILE A 76 -19.16 20.19 -13.75
CA ILE A 76 -19.25 21.24 -14.74
C ILE A 76 -20.67 21.32 -15.32
N TYR A 77 -21.27 20.18 -15.64
CA TYR A 77 -22.65 20.12 -16.13
C TYR A 77 -23.66 20.62 -15.09
N ALA A 78 -23.54 20.19 -13.83
CA ALA A 78 -24.45 20.56 -12.75
C ALA A 78 -24.39 22.05 -12.37
N PHE A 79 -23.25 22.72 -12.59
CA PHE A 79 -23.04 24.13 -12.28
C PHE A 79 -22.96 25.03 -13.52
N ALA A 80 -23.23 24.49 -14.71
CA ALA A 80 -23.31 25.27 -15.94
C ALA A 80 -24.35 26.40 -15.80
N GLY A 81 -23.90 27.65 -15.97
CA GLY A 81 -24.76 28.84 -15.84
C GLY A 81 -24.86 29.44 -14.42
N LYS A 82 -24.08 28.95 -13.44
CA LYS A 82 -23.98 29.53 -12.09
C LYS A 82 -22.60 30.18 -11.85
N ASN A 83 -22.42 30.80 -10.68
CA ASN A 83 -21.17 31.48 -10.30
C ASN A 83 -19.94 30.55 -10.35
N TYR A 84 -19.04 30.81 -11.30
CA TYR A 84 -17.83 30.00 -11.55
C TYR A 84 -16.81 30.00 -10.41
N ILE A 85 -16.85 30.99 -9.51
CA ILE A 85 -15.94 31.09 -8.35
C ILE A 85 -16.16 29.90 -7.38
N VAL A 86 -17.42 29.51 -7.17
CA VAL A 86 -17.76 28.39 -6.28
C VAL A 86 -17.33 27.04 -6.89
N LEU A 87 -17.42 26.92 -8.22
CA LEU A 87 -16.97 25.73 -8.96
C LEU A 87 -15.45 25.54 -8.86
N GLY A 88 -14.68 26.62 -8.93
CA GLY A 88 -13.22 26.59 -8.79
C GLY A 88 -12.77 26.06 -7.42
N GLY A 89 -13.44 26.45 -6.33
CA GLY A 89 -13.14 25.96 -4.99
C GLY A 89 -13.40 24.45 -4.83
N TYR A 90 -14.49 23.93 -5.41
CA TYR A 90 -14.84 22.51 -5.29
C TYR A 90 -13.87 21.60 -6.05
N LEU A 91 -13.32 22.08 -7.17
CA LEU A 91 -12.34 21.36 -7.98
C LEU A 91 -11.01 21.10 -7.25
N LEU A 92 -10.67 21.90 -6.24
CA LEU A 92 -9.46 21.70 -5.44
C LEU A 92 -9.59 20.56 -4.42
N ILE A 93 -10.81 20.23 -3.99
CA ILE A 93 -11.06 19.21 -2.96
C ILE A 93 -10.55 17.83 -3.39
N PRO A 94 -10.90 17.29 -4.59
CA PRO A 94 -10.37 16.00 -5.04
C PRO A 94 -8.84 15.96 -5.10
N TRP A 95 -8.21 17.08 -5.50
CA TRP A 95 -6.76 17.17 -5.60
C TRP A 95 -6.09 17.13 -4.22
N ALA A 96 -6.61 17.88 -3.25
CA ALA A 96 -6.12 17.87 -1.88
C ALA A 96 -6.28 16.50 -1.21
N VAL A 97 -7.45 15.87 -1.36
CA VAL A 97 -7.73 14.52 -0.82
C VAL A 97 -6.76 13.49 -1.44
N TYR A 98 -6.56 13.54 -2.76
CA TYR A 98 -5.63 12.66 -3.45
C TYR A 98 -4.18 12.82 -2.94
N ALA A 99 -3.74 14.07 -2.76
CA ALA A 99 -2.39 14.37 -2.25
C ALA A 99 -2.17 13.77 -0.85
N ILE A 100 -3.13 13.98 0.07
CA ILE A 100 -3.04 13.47 1.44
C ILE A 100 -3.00 11.93 1.46
N ILE A 101 -3.92 11.27 0.74
CA ILE A 101 -3.99 9.80 0.70
C ILE A 101 -2.70 9.21 0.13
N THR A 102 -2.18 9.79 -0.96
CA THR A 102 -0.95 9.32 -1.59
C THR A 102 0.26 9.50 -0.68
N GLN A 103 0.33 10.62 0.05
CA GLN A 103 1.40 10.87 1.00
C GLN A 103 1.36 9.87 2.17
N GLN A 104 0.17 9.59 2.70
CA GLN A 104 -0.02 8.60 3.77
C GLN A 104 0.39 7.19 3.32
N ASP A 105 -0.04 6.75 2.13
CA ASP A 105 0.32 5.43 1.61
C ASP A 105 1.84 5.29 1.41
N ARG A 106 2.48 6.32 0.83
CA ARG A 106 3.94 6.36 0.67
C ARG A 106 4.68 6.29 2.01
N SER A 107 4.21 7.04 3.01
CA SER A 107 4.81 7.04 4.34
C SER A 107 4.73 5.65 4.97
N ARG A 108 3.55 5.01 4.94
CA ARG A 108 3.35 3.65 5.48
C ARG A 108 4.25 2.62 4.83
N VAL A 109 4.40 2.67 3.51
CA VAL A 109 5.28 1.77 2.76
C VAL A 109 6.76 2.01 3.12
N SER A 110 7.14 3.27 3.28
CA SER A 110 8.50 3.64 3.68
C SER A 110 8.82 3.15 5.08
N SER A 111 7.93 3.39 6.06
CA SER A 111 8.10 2.93 7.45
C SER A 111 8.32 1.43 7.52
N PHE A 112 7.53 0.64 6.77
CA PHE A 112 7.72 -0.80 6.71
C PHE A 112 9.07 -1.21 6.14
N ASN A 113 9.51 -0.57 5.06
CA ASN A 113 10.74 -0.95 4.38
C ASN A 113 12.02 -0.44 5.08
N GLN A 114 11.91 0.63 5.89
CA GLN A 114 13.04 1.27 6.57
C GLN A 114 13.47 0.54 7.84
N VAL A 115 12.51 0.02 8.62
CA VAL A 115 12.80 -0.71 9.85
C VAL A 115 13.15 -2.15 9.51
N LEU A 116 14.32 -2.61 9.96
CA LEU A 116 14.72 -4.01 9.89
C LEU A 116 14.41 -4.69 11.22
N PHE A 117 13.84 -5.89 11.14
CA PHE A 117 13.68 -6.73 12.31
C PHE A 117 15.06 -7.27 12.71
N ARG A 118 15.43 -7.09 13.99
CA ARG A 118 16.67 -7.63 14.56
C ARG A 118 16.31 -8.61 15.67
N ARG A 119 16.55 -9.90 15.43
CA ARG A 119 16.46 -10.94 16.46
C ARG A 119 17.45 -10.59 17.58
N LYS A 120 17.02 -10.59 18.84
CA LYS A 120 17.98 -10.54 19.95
C LYS A 120 18.77 -11.85 19.88
N SER A 121 20.07 -11.79 19.59
CA SER A 121 20.90 -12.97 19.81
C SER A 121 20.75 -13.33 21.28
N GLN A 122 20.32 -14.55 21.59
CA GLN A 122 20.53 -15.14 22.90
C GLN A 122 22.02 -14.99 23.21
N ARG A 123 22.38 -13.95 23.97
CA ARG A 123 23.60 -13.96 24.74
C ARG A 123 23.18 -14.58 26.06
N GLU A 124 23.48 -15.87 26.16
CA GLU A 124 23.64 -16.56 27.43
C GLU A 124 24.69 -15.84 28.30
#